data_AF-A0A8D8AK59-F1
#
_entry.id   AF-A0A8D8AK59-F1
#
_cell.length_a   1.000
_cell.length_b   1.000
_cell.length_c   1.000
_cell.angle_alpha   90.00
_cell.angle_beta   90.00
_cell.angle_gamma   90.00
#
_symmetry.space_group_name_H-M   'P 1'
#
loop_
_entity.id
_entity.type
_entity.pdbx_description
1 polymer ?
#
loop_
_entity_poly.entity_id
_entity_poly.type
_entity_poly.pdbx_seq_one_letter_code
_entity_poly.pdbx_strand_id
1 'polypeptide(L)'
;MMSRKLVADEATGAAERDIPEEFRISNYGYGKDSVKVMHVVRNGLVHSIKEFEVGTKLKLASQKDYLQGDNSDIVATDSQKNTVYLLARKHGLKSPEEFGILLCNHFLTKYSHVNEVSIHIEEYPWSRMGFGKGPYQALHNHAFVFTPTATRYCDVTQKRSESTPTVISGLTD
;
A
#
# COMPACT_ATOMS: atom_id res chain seq x y z
N MET A 1 69.64 -11.40 27.46
CA MET A 1 68.36 -12.09 27.14
C MET A 1 67.23 -11.24 27.71
N MET A 2 66.71 -10.28 26.94
CA MET A 2 65.45 -10.37 26.17
C MET A 2 64.29 -10.97 26.99
N SER A 3 63.41 -10.17 27.58
CA SER A 3 62.26 -9.46 26.98
C SER A 3 60.97 -10.27 27.13
N ARG A 4 60.00 -9.71 27.86
CA ARG A 4 58.64 -9.41 27.39
C ARG A 4 57.78 -8.88 28.54
N LYS A 5 57.52 -7.57 28.51
CA LYS A 5 56.32 -6.98 29.12
C LYS A 5 55.12 -7.43 28.27
N LEU A 6 54.09 -7.94 28.91
CA LEU A 6 52.79 -8.19 28.27
C LEU A 6 52.00 -6.88 28.29
N VAL A 7 51.75 -6.33 27.10
CA VAL A 7 50.73 -5.32 26.81
C VAL A 7 49.74 -5.99 25.85
N ALA A 8 48.47 -6.04 26.26
CA ALA A 8 47.25 -6.28 25.48
C ALA A 8 46.10 -6.26 26.53
N ASP A 9 44.94 -5.64 26.36
CA ASP A 9 44.16 -5.38 25.16
C ASP A 9 43.71 -3.91 25.07
N GLU A 10 44.02 -3.28 23.94
CA GLU A 10 43.17 -2.23 23.38
C GLU A 10 41.92 -2.91 22.82
N ALA A 11 40.76 -2.65 23.43
CA ALA A 11 39.47 -2.91 22.80
C ALA A 11 39.31 -1.93 21.64
N THR A 12 39.87 -2.37 20.51
CA THR A 12 39.88 -1.72 19.21
C THR A 12 38.46 -1.44 18.74
N GLY A 13 38.29 -0.23 18.21
CA GLY A 13 37.03 0.27 17.68
C GLY A 13 36.42 -0.70 16.69
N ALA A 14 35.12 -0.97 16.87
CA ALA A 14 34.29 -1.44 15.78
C ALA A 14 34.31 -0.34 14.73
N ALA A 15 35.11 -0.55 13.69
CA ALA A 15 35.28 0.35 12.57
C ALA A 15 33.91 0.85 12.10
N GLU A 16 33.68 2.16 12.25
CA GLU A 16 32.89 2.89 11.27
C GLU A 16 33.45 2.47 9.93
N ARG A 17 32.70 1.63 9.21
CA ARG A 17 33.03 1.34 7.84
C ARG A 17 32.94 2.67 7.13
N ASP A 18 34.09 3.22 6.76
CA ASP A 18 34.25 4.31 5.81
C ASP A 18 33.59 3.82 4.50
N ILE A 19 32.28 4.03 4.39
CA ILE A 19 31.58 3.90 3.12
C ILE A 19 32.00 5.15 2.35
N PRO A 20 32.68 5.04 1.21
CA PRO A 20 33.02 6.20 0.41
C PRO A 20 31.77 7.06 0.21
N GLU A 21 31.92 8.37 0.33
CA GLU A 21 30.89 9.41 0.16
C GLU A 21 30.26 9.45 -1.26
N GLU A 22 30.24 8.33 -1.99
CA GLU A 22 30.07 8.33 -3.45
C GLU A 22 28.66 7.93 -3.90
N PHE A 23 27.84 7.31 -3.03
CA PHE A 23 26.49 6.88 -3.42
C PHE A 23 25.42 7.26 -2.39
N ARG A 24 24.42 8.02 -2.87
CA ARG A 24 23.24 8.42 -2.10
C ARG A 24 21.98 7.82 -2.72
N ILE A 25 21.11 7.25 -1.88
CA ILE A 25 19.79 6.82 -2.31
C ILE A 25 18.97 8.05 -2.69
N SER A 26 18.69 8.22 -3.99
CA SER A 26 17.94 9.36 -4.53
C SER A 26 16.43 9.24 -4.27
N ASN A 27 15.89 8.03 -4.35
CA ASN A 27 14.51 7.70 -4.04
C ASN A 27 14.42 6.25 -3.56
N TYR A 28 13.45 5.96 -2.70
CA TYR A 28 13.23 4.66 -2.09
C TYR A 28 11.76 4.49 -1.75
N GLY A 29 11.40 3.29 -1.35
CA GLY A 29 10.07 2.94 -0.92
C GLY A 29 9.75 1.51 -1.31
N TYR A 30 8.95 0.86 -0.49
CA TYR A 30 8.64 -0.56 -0.61
C TYR A 30 7.18 -0.81 -0.23
N GLY A 31 6.64 -1.95 -0.62
CA GLY A 31 5.33 -2.35 -0.16
C GLY A 31 4.81 -3.59 -0.87
N LYS A 32 3.50 -3.64 -1.10
CA LYS A 32 2.83 -4.81 -1.66
C LYS A 32 2.00 -4.41 -2.85
N ASP A 33 2.12 -5.18 -3.92
CA ASP A 33 1.31 -5.00 -5.13
C ASP A 33 0.35 -6.17 -5.35
N SER A 34 -0.59 -5.98 -6.26
CA SER A 34 -1.59 -6.97 -6.70
C SER A 34 -2.41 -7.58 -5.57
N VAL A 35 -2.79 -6.77 -4.57
CA VAL A 35 -3.71 -7.20 -3.52
C VAL A 35 -5.15 -7.09 -4.02
N LYS A 36 -5.71 -8.22 -4.50
CA LYS A 36 -7.10 -8.28 -4.96
C LYS A 36 -8.07 -8.46 -3.80
N VAL A 37 -9.09 -7.61 -3.73
CA VAL A 37 -10.10 -7.64 -2.67
C VAL A 37 -11.49 -7.35 -3.23
N MET A 38 -12.43 -8.28 -3.01
CA MET A 38 -13.84 -8.09 -3.31
C MET A 38 -14.65 -7.90 -2.03
N HIS A 39 -15.50 -6.87 -2.01
CA HIS A 39 -16.45 -6.61 -0.95
C HIS A 39 -17.89 -6.82 -1.45
N VAL A 40 -18.67 -7.64 -0.73
CA VAL A 40 -20.05 -7.97 -1.07
C VAL A 40 -20.98 -7.41 0.00
N VAL A 41 -21.89 -6.52 -0.39
CA VAL A 41 -22.98 -6.00 0.45
C VAL A 41 -24.26 -6.78 0.14
N ARG A 42 -24.91 -7.35 1.15
CA ARG A 42 -26.15 -8.14 1.00
C ARG A 42 -27.33 -7.38 1.59
N ASN A 43 -28.26 -6.94 0.75
CA ASN A 43 -29.50 -6.26 1.12
C ASN A 43 -30.70 -7.14 0.78
N GLY A 44 -31.02 -8.09 1.67
CA GLY A 44 -31.99 -9.15 1.38
C GLY A 44 -31.52 -10.00 0.20
N LEU A 45 -32.38 -10.19 -0.81
CA LEU A 45 -32.03 -10.95 -2.01
C LEU A 45 -31.09 -10.21 -2.96
N VAL A 46 -31.01 -8.87 -2.87
CA VAL A 46 -30.21 -8.03 -3.77
C VAL A 46 -28.82 -7.83 -3.18
N HIS A 47 -27.81 -8.33 -3.87
CA HIS A 47 -26.41 -8.17 -3.49
C HIS A 47 -25.74 -7.11 -4.35
N SER A 48 -24.77 -6.38 -3.83
CA SER A 48 -23.89 -5.47 -4.57
C SER A 48 -22.43 -5.87 -4.33
N ILE A 49 -21.60 -5.75 -5.36
CA ILE A 49 -20.18 -6.09 -5.29
C ILE A 49 -19.33 -4.89 -5.69
N LYS A 50 -18.11 -4.85 -5.16
CA LYS A 50 -17.03 -4.01 -5.63
C LYS A 50 -15.73 -4.77 -5.44
N GLU A 51 -14.89 -4.79 -6.46
CA GLU A 51 -13.60 -5.47 -6.43
C GLU A 51 -12.51 -4.50 -6.83
N PHE A 52 -11.45 -4.46 -6.02
CA PHE A 52 -10.28 -3.63 -6.24
C PHE A 52 -9.02 -4.48 -6.32
N GLU A 53 -8.07 -4.05 -7.16
CA GLU A 53 -6.67 -4.43 -7.06
C GLU A 53 -5.89 -3.27 -6.44
N VAL A 54 -5.18 -3.53 -5.33
CA VAL A 54 -4.55 -2.50 -4.51
C VAL A 54 -3.04 -2.69 -4.46
N GLY A 55 -2.31 -1.62 -4.73
CA GLY A 55 -0.89 -1.47 -4.50
C GLY A 55 -0.61 -0.50 -3.35
N THR A 56 0.29 -0.88 -2.45
CA THR A 56 0.75 -0.05 -1.33
C THR A 56 2.25 0.20 -1.43
N LYS A 57 2.68 1.43 -1.16
CA LYS A 57 4.09 1.81 -1.09
C LYS A 57 4.33 2.77 0.08
N LEU A 58 5.31 2.47 0.91
CA LEU A 58 5.71 3.26 2.08
C LEU A 58 7.13 3.78 1.89
N LYS A 59 7.38 5.03 2.29
CA LYS A 59 8.73 5.56 2.53
C LYS A 59 8.93 5.80 4.02
N LEU A 60 9.98 5.22 4.58
CA LEU A 60 10.33 5.35 5.99
C LEU A 60 11.20 6.60 6.23
N ALA A 61 11.34 7.00 7.49
CA ALA A 61 12.21 8.11 7.86
C ALA A 61 13.69 7.77 7.83
N SER A 62 14.04 6.51 8.10
CA SER A 62 15.41 5.98 8.04
C SER A 62 15.60 5.12 6.79
N GLN A 63 16.86 4.93 6.38
CA GLN A 63 17.30 4.02 5.31
C GLN A 63 18.20 2.90 5.85
N LYS A 64 18.16 2.64 7.17
CA LYS A 64 19.00 1.63 7.84
C LYS A 64 18.73 0.20 7.36
N ASP A 65 17.55 -0.07 6.84
CA ASP A 65 17.17 -1.30 6.16
C ASP A 65 18.03 -1.53 4.90
N TYR A 66 18.23 -0.49 4.09
CA TYR A 66 19.10 -0.55 2.91
C TYR A 66 20.59 -0.54 3.26
N LEU A 67 21.00 0.34 4.18
CA LEU A 67 22.42 0.60 4.46
C LEU A 67 23.06 -0.42 5.40
N GLN A 68 22.28 -0.97 6.33
CA GLN A 68 22.78 -1.81 7.43
C GLN A 68 22.04 -3.16 7.53
N GLY A 69 20.94 -3.35 6.79
CA GLY A 69 20.10 -4.54 6.92
C GLY A 69 19.25 -4.55 8.19
N ASP A 70 19.11 -3.41 8.88
CA ASP A 70 18.28 -3.31 10.08
C ASP A 70 16.80 -3.16 9.70
N ASN A 71 16.04 -4.25 9.85
CA ASN A 71 14.63 -4.33 9.51
C ASN A 71 13.67 -3.88 10.65
N SER A 72 14.17 -3.31 11.75
CA SER A 72 13.33 -2.99 12.91
C SER A 72 12.23 -1.94 12.64
N ASP A 73 12.40 -1.09 11.63
CA ASP A 73 11.37 -0.12 11.19
C ASP A 73 10.50 -0.65 10.04
N ILE A 74 10.72 -1.88 9.57
CA ILE A 74 10.02 -2.42 8.41
C ILE A 74 8.62 -2.91 8.81
N VAL A 75 7.61 -2.28 8.20
CA VAL A 75 6.24 -2.79 8.16
C VAL A 75 6.18 -3.84 7.06
N ALA A 76 6.33 -5.11 7.44
CA ALA A 76 6.36 -6.25 6.52
C ALA A 76 5.27 -6.17 5.45
N THR A 77 5.61 -6.49 4.19
CA THR A 77 4.69 -6.39 3.05
C THR A 77 3.45 -7.26 3.22
N ASP A 78 3.57 -8.39 3.92
CA ASP A 78 2.42 -9.21 4.32
C ASP A 78 1.48 -8.49 5.31
N SER A 79 2.04 -7.71 6.24
CA SER A 79 1.23 -6.87 7.13
C SER A 79 0.48 -5.79 6.36
N GLN A 80 1.10 -5.19 5.34
CA GLN A 80 0.42 -4.22 4.47
C GLN A 80 -0.77 -4.86 3.73
N LYS A 81 -0.58 -6.05 3.15
CA LYS A 81 -1.66 -6.87 2.56
C LYS A 81 -2.79 -7.14 3.56
N ASN A 82 -2.44 -7.58 4.77
CA ASN A 82 -3.43 -7.88 5.81
C ASN A 82 -4.20 -6.63 6.25
N THR A 83 -3.55 -5.46 6.29
CA THR A 83 -4.20 -4.17 6.55
C THR A 83 -5.22 -3.81 5.48
N VAL A 84 -4.93 -4.04 4.18
CA VAL A 84 -5.91 -3.85 3.09
C VAL A 84 -7.16 -4.67 3.35
N TYR A 85 -7.03 -5.97 3.64
CA TYR A 85 -8.19 -6.82 3.95
C TYR A 85 -8.94 -6.40 5.21
N LEU A 86 -8.21 -6.02 6.27
CA LEU A 86 -8.81 -5.58 7.53
C LEU A 86 -9.64 -4.31 7.34
N LEU A 87 -9.12 -3.32 6.62
CA LEU A 87 -9.83 -2.06 6.38
C LEU A 87 -10.99 -2.24 5.40
N ALA A 88 -10.83 -3.05 4.36
CA ALA A 88 -11.92 -3.39 3.45
C ALA A 88 -13.08 -4.07 4.20
N ARG A 89 -12.79 -5.00 5.12
CA ARG A 89 -13.82 -5.63 5.97
C ARG A 89 -14.50 -4.64 6.91
N LYS A 90 -13.73 -3.71 7.50
CA LYS A 90 -14.23 -2.79 8.53
C LYS A 90 -15.04 -1.63 7.95
N HIS A 91 -14.64 -1.11 6.80
CA HIS A 91 -15.19 0.12 6.22
C HIS A 91 -15.96 -0.12 4.90
N GLY A 92 -15.81 -1.30 4.31
CA GLY A 92 -16.32 -1.59 2.96
C GLY A 92 -15.49 -0.91 1.86
N LEU A 93 -15.91 -1.14 0.62
CA LEU A 93 -15.34 -0.48 -0.57
C LEU A 93 -16.42 0.38 -1.21
N LYS A 94 -16.21 1.70 -1.25
CA LYS A 94 -17.13 2.68 -1.87
C LYS A 94 -16.57 3.22 -3.18
N SER A 95 -15.42 3.88 -3.12
CA SER A 95 -14.66 4.30 -4.29
C SER A 95 -13.16 4.04 -4.10
N PRO A 96 -12.39 3.95 -5.19
CA PRO A 96 -10.92 3.87 -5.12
C PRO A 96 -10.32 5.02 -4.31
N GLU A 97 -10.79 6.24 -4.52
CA GLU A 97 -10.28 7.46 -3.86
C GLU A 97 -10.48 7.41 -2.34
N GLU A 98 -11.72 7.13 -1.89
CA GLU A 98 -12.03 7.07 -0.45
C GLU A 98 -11.21 5.97 0.24
N PHE A 99 -11.06 4.81 -0.42
CA PHE A 99 -10.32 3.69 0.14
C PHE A 99 -8.80 3.96 0.15
N GLY A 100 -8.26 4.61 -0.88
CA GLY A 100 -6.86 5.04 -0.93
C GLY A 100 -6.52 6.05 0.18
N ILE A 101 -7.40 7.04 0.40
CA ILE A 101 -7.25 8.01 1.50
C ILE A 101 -7.29 7.30 2.87
N LEU A 102 -8.21 6.35 3.04
CA LEU A 102 -8.31 5.56 4.27
C LEU A 102 -7.01 4.79 4.57
N LEU A 103 -6.42 4.17 3.55
CA LEU A 103 -5.14 3.44 3.66
C LEU A 103 -3.97 4.38 3.99
N CYS A 104 -3.85 5.51 3.28
CA CYS A 104 -2.84 6.53 3.58
C CYS A 104 -2.91 6.99 5.04
N ASN A 105 -4.10 7.36 5.49
CA ASN A 105 -4.33 7.81 6.86
C ASN A 105 -3.98 6.72 7.89
N HIS A 106 -4.33 5.46 7.61
CA HIS A 106 -4.01 4.35 8.51
C HIS A 106 -2.50 4.21 8.71
N PHE A 107 -1.71 4.12 7.64
CA PHE A 107 -0.26 3.90 7.76
C PHE A 107 0.45 5.11 8.40
N LEU A 108 0.08 6.33 8.04
CA LEU A 108 0.66 7.54 8.64
C LEU A 108 0.29 7.71 10.12
N THR A 109 -0.93 7.33 10.52
CA THR A 109 -1.33 7.40 11.93
C THR A 109 -0.72 6.27 12.76
N LYS A 110 -0.63 5.06 12.19
CA LYS A 110 -0.19 3.87 12.92
C LYS A 110 1.33 3.82 13.14
N TYR A 111 2.12 4.28 12.18
CA TYR A 111 3.57 4.15 12.18
C TYR A 111 4.23 5.53 12.08
N SER A 112 4.76 6.03 13.20
CA SER A 112 5.39 7.36 13.27
C SER A 112 6.60 7.52 12.36
N HIS A 113 7.32 6.42 12.08
CA HIS A 113 8.49 6.38 11.21
C HIS A 113 8.15 6.27 9.71
N VAL A 114 6.87 6.21 9.32
CA VAL A 114 6.44 6.31 7.92
C VAL A 114 6.28 7.79 7.56
N ASN A 115 6.98 8.24 6.53
CA ASN A 115 7.00 9.63 6.06
C ASN A 115 6.09 9.89 4.86
N GLU A 116 5.90 8.89 3.99
CA GLU A 116 5.07 9.00 2.80
C GLU A 116 4.39 7.67 2.52
N VAL A 117 3.14 7.74 2.10
CA VAL A 117 2.34 6.60 1.66
C VAL A 117 1.81 6.90 0.27
N SER A 118 2.00 5.97 -0.65
CA SER A 118 1.37 5.98 -1.98
C SER A 118 0.54 4.72 -2.14
N ILE A 119 -0.70 4.90 -2.56
CA ILE A 119 -1.68 3.84 -2.78
C ILE A 119 -2.17 3.94 -4.21
N HIS A 120 -2.06 2.85 -4.95
CA HIS A 120 -2.62 2.69 -6.28
C HIS A 120 -3.80 1.72 -6.21
N ILE A 121 -4.92 2.05 -6.82
CA ILE A 121 -6.11 1.20 -6.81
C ILE A 121 -6.73 1.17 -8.21
N GLU A 122 -6.95 -0.03 -8.72
CA GLU A 122 -7.78 -0.29 -9.90
C GLU A 122 -9.13 -0.88 -9.47
N GLU A 123 -10.22 -0.37 -10.01
CA GLU A 123 -11.57 -0.91 -9.82
C GLU A 123 -11.94 -1.84 -10.97
N TYR A 124 -12.16 -3.11 -10.65
CA TYR A 124 -12.53 -4.11 -11.64
C TYR A 124 -13.95 -3.85 -12.15
N PRO A 125 -14.14 -3.75 -13.49
CA PRO A 125 -15.37 -3.23 -14.08
C PRO A 125 -16.48 -4.28 -14.16
N TRP A 126 -16.99 -4.66 -12.98
CA TRP A 126 -18.16 -5.53 -12.86
C TRP A 126 -19.45 -4.77 -13.16
N SER A 127 -20.22 -5.28 -14.12
CA SER A 127 -21.57 -4.79 -14.41
C SER A 127 -22.61 -5.80 -13.93
N ARG A 128 -23.71 -5.31 -13.35
CA ARG A 128 -24.83 -6.18 -12.96
C ARG A 128 -25.52 -6.71 -14.21
N MET A 129 -25.72 -8.01 -14.28
CA MET A 129 -26.46 -8.63 -15.37
C MET A 129 -27.92 -8.18 -15.34
N GLY A 130 -28.54 -8.01 -16.50
CA GLY A 130 -29.96 -7.73 -16.61
C GLY A 130 -30.55 -8.34 -17.88
N PHE A 131 -31.87 -8.46 -17.89
CA PHE A 131 -32.64 -8.95 -19.02
C PHE A 131 -33.55 -7.83 -19.52
N GLY A 132 -33.49 -7.49 -20.82
CA GLY A 132 -34.29 -6.44 -21.45
C GLY A 132 -33.48 -5.48 -22.33
N LYS A 133 -34.17 -4.71 -23.18
CA LYS A 133 -33.61 -3.61 -23.98
C LYS A 133 -34.33 -2.31 -23.65
N GLY A 134 -33.63 -1.17 -23.75
CA GLY A 134 -34.22 0.16 -23.51
C GLY A 134 -34.54 0.43 -22.04
N PRO A 135 -35.49 1.32 -21.71
CA PRO A 135 -35.77 1.77 -20.34
C PRO A 135 -36.38 0.69 -19.41
N TYR A 136 -36.56 -0.54 -19.89
CA TYR A 136 -37.21 -1.65 -19.16
C TYR A 136 -36.24 -2.77 -18.77
N GLN A 137 -34.99 -2.45 -18.43
CA GLN A 137 -33.97 -3.44 -18.06
C GLN A 137 -34.22 -3.97 -16.64
N ALA A 138 -34.61 -5.24 -16.52
CA ALA A 138 -34.73 -5.92 -15.23
C ALA A 138 -33.36 -6.45 -14.79
N LEU A 139 -32.83 -5.92 -13.68
CA LEU A 139 -31.50 -6.28 -13.17
C LEU A 139 -31.56 -7.56 -12.31
N HIS A 140 -30.56 -8.44 -12.45
CA HIS A 140 -30.44 -9.65 -11.65
C HIS A 140 -30.03 -9.32 -10.20
N ASN A 141 -30.62 -10.04 -9.26
CA ASN A 141 -30.43 -9.81 -7.83
C ASN A 141 -28.97 -9.93 -7.37
N HIS A 142 -28.20 -10.85 -7.97
CA HIS A 142 -26.83 -11.17 -7.53
C HIS A 142 -25.94 -11.78 -8.63
N ALA A 143 -26.18 -11.46 -9.91
CA ALA A 143 -25.35 -11.93 -11.02
C ALA A 143 -24.67 -10.74 -11.70
N PHE A 144 -23.39 -10.90 -12.01
CA PHE A 144 -22.52 -9.85 -12.52
C PHE A 144 -21.66 -10.42 -13.65
N VAL A 145 -21.30 -9.55 -14.59
CA VAL A 145 -20.45 -9.87 -15.73
C VAL A 145 -19.29 -8.88 -15.80
N PHE A 146 -18.09 -9.40 -16.04
CA PHE A 146 -16.89 -8.59 -16.19
C PHE A 146 -16.97 -7.84 -17.52
N THR A 147 -16.93 -6.51 -17.49
CA THR A 147 -17.19 -5.65 -18.66
C THR A 147 -16.05 -4.64 -18.83
N PRO A 148 -14.89 -5.06 -19.36
CA PRO A 148 -13.69 -4.23 -19.49
C PRO A 148 -13.83 -3.22 -20.63
N THR A 149 -14.73 -2.26 -20.44
CA THR A 149 -14.94 -1.13 -21.34
C THR A 149 -14.01 0.03 -21.00
N ALA A 150 -13.73 0.19 -19.71
CA ALA A 150 -12.68 1.02 -19.15
C ALA A 150 -12.41 0.53 -17.72
N THR A 151 -11.17 0.58 -17.29
CA THR A 151 -10.75 0.36 -15.90
C THR A 151 -10.61 1.70 -15.21
N ARG A 152 -11.41 1.91 -14.16
CA ARG A 152 -11.27 3.10 -13.31
C ARG A 152 -10.11 2.87 -12.35
N TYR A 153 -9.22 3.85 -12.21
CA TYR A 153 -8.13 3.79 -11.25
C TYR A 153 -8.00 5.09 -10.44
N CYS A 154 -7.25 4.99 -9.35
CA CYS A 154 -6.86 6.12 -8.53
C CYS A 154 -5.46 5.93 -7.94
N ASP A 155 -4.69 7.01 -7.94
CA ASP A 155 -3.45 7.16 -7.18
C ASP A 155 -3.66 8.15 -6.03
N VAL A 156 -3.41 7.72 -4.80
CA VAL A 156 -3.43 8.56 -3.61
C VAL A 156 -2.04 8.61 -3.01
N THR A 157 -1.47 9.79 -2.86
CA THR A 157 -0.19 9.98 -2.15
C THR A 157 -0.35 10.96 -1.00
N GLN A 158 0.18 10.63 0.16
CA GLN A 158 0.18 11.51 1.33
C GLN A 158 1.54 11.49 2.01
N LYS A 159 2.15 12.68 2.14
CA LYS A 159 3.33 12.87 2.98
C LYS A 159 2.92 13.31 4.38
N ARG A 160 3.67 12.89 5.41
CA ARG A 160 3.45 13.30 6.79
C ARG A 160 3.57 14.82 6.99
N SER A 161 4.44 15.48 6.21
CA SER A 161 4.63 16.92 6.25
C SER A 161 3.48 17.73 5.63
N GLU A 162 2.56 17.07 4.94
CA GLU A 162 1.45 17.69 4.22
C GLU A 162 0.13 17.38 4.96
N SER A 163 -0.75 18.38 5.09
CA SER A 163 -2.01 18.21 5.82
C SER A 163 -3.08 17.48 5.03
N THR A 164 -2.96 17.41 3.70
CA THR A 164 -3.95 16.83 2.80
C THR A 164 -3.29 15.87 1.81
N PRO A 165 -3.95 14.74 1.47
CA PRO A 165 -3.46 13.84 0.42
C PRO A 165 -3.60 14.47 -0.98
N THR A 166 -2.70 14.11 -1.88
CA THR A 166 -2.88 14.29 -3.32
C THR A 166 -3.63 13.09 -3.89
N VAL A 167 -4.69 13.33 -4.65
CA VAL A 167 -5.53 12.30 -5.27
C VAL A 167 -5.59 12.55 -6.77
N ILE A 168 -5.26 11.54 -7.55
CA ILE A 168 -5.38 11.52 -9.00
C ILE A 168 -6.33 10.36 -9.36
N SER A 169 -7.34 10.64 -10.17
CA SER A 169 -8.26 9.62 -10.68
C SER A 169 -8.17 9.57 -12.20
N GLY A 170 -8.42 8.40 -12.77
CA GLY A 170 -8.42 8.24 -14.22
C GLY A 170 -9.23 7.03 -14.69
N LEU A 171 -9.34 6.95 -16.00
CA LEU A 171 -9.84 5.78 -16.73
C LEU A 171 -8.71 5.32 -17.65
N THR A 172 -8.52 4.01 -17.74
CA THR A 172 -7.62 3.38 -18.70
C THR A 172 -8.34 2.25 -19.41
N ASP A 173 -7.74 1.73 -20.49
CA ASP A 173 -8.32 0.67 -21.31
C ASP A 173 -8.26 -0.69 -20.61
#